data_AF-A0A6N7VC88-F1
#
_entry.id   AF-A0A6N7VC88-F1
#
_cell.length_a   1.000
_cell.length_b   1.000
_cell.length_c   1.000
_cell.angle_alpha   90.00
_cell.angle_beta   90.00
_cell.angle_gamma   90.00
#
_symmetry.space_group_name_H-M   'P 1'
#
loop_
_entity.id
_entity.type
_entity.pdbx_description
1 polymer ?
#
loop_
_entity_poly.entity_id
_entity_poly.type
_entity_poly.pdbx_seq_one_letter_code
_entity_poly.pdbx_strand_id
1 'polypeptide(L)' 'MIDLEKAQWADYIKVILKNGKVFEGSGDGILMAEDFDDKDYKFDTFYISTKDENIAIKIDEIKDIKFE' A
#
# COMPACT_ATOMS: atom_id res chain seq x y z
N MET A 1 -1.50 10.25 -10.89
CA MET A 1 -1.91 8.84 -10.72
C MET A 1 -0.84 8.19 -9.87
N ILE A 2 -1.22 7.43 -8.85
CA ILE A 2 -0.25 6.81 -7.94
C ILE A 2 0.43 5.67 -8.70
N ASP A 3 1.76 5.65 -8.73
CA ASP A 3 2.55 4.59 -9.36
C ASP A 3 2.78 3.46 -8.35
N LEU A 4 1.75 2.62 -8.17
CA LEU A 4 1.79 1.51 -7.21
C LEU A 4 2.83 0.47 -7.62
N GLU A 5 3.00 0.23 -8.92
CA GLU A 5 3.96 -0.75 -9.45
C GLU A 5 5.39 -0.37 -9.08
N LYS A 6 5.73 0.93 -9.14
CA LYS A 6 7.00 1.42 -8.60
C LYS A 6 7.04 1.38 -7.08
N ALA A 7 5.96 1.76 -6.41
CA ALA A 7 5.91 1.88 -4.95
C ALA A 7 6.16 0.55 -4.23
N GLN A 8 5.68 -0.56 -4.77
CA GLN A 8 5.80 -1.88 -4.13
C GLN A 8 7.24 -2.38 -4.01
N TRP A 9 8.16 -1.84 -4.81
CA TRP A 9 9.58 -2.22 -4.85
C TRP A 9 10.51 -1.13 -4.29
N ALA A 10 9.96 -0.05 -3.76
CA ALA A 10 10.74 1.09 -3.33
C ALA A 10 11.25 0.91 -1.89
N ASP A 11 12.55 1.16 -1.67
CA ASP A 11 13.20 1.02 -0.36
C ASP A 11 12.68 2.00 0.69
N TYR A 12 12.22 3.18 0.24
CA TYR A 12 11.65 4.18 1.13
C TYR A 12 10.57 4.99 0.43
N ILE A 13 9.36 4.96 1.00
CA ILE A 13 8.20 5.69 0.53
C ILE A 13 7.42 6.26 1.71
N LYS A 14 6.62 7.27 1.40
CA LYS A 14 5.66 7.87 2.31
C LYS A 14 4.25 7.75 1.74
N VAL A 15 3.43 6.93 2.38
CA VAL A 15 2.03 6.69 2.00
C VAL A 15 1.13 7.62 2.78
N ILE A 16 0.33 8.42 2.07
CA ILE A 16 -0.61 9.39 2.65
C ILE A 16 -2.02 8.88 2.39
N LEU A 17 -2.79 8.63 3.45
CA LEU A 17 -4.18 8.20 3.34
C LEU A 17 -5.14 9.38 3.18
N LYS A 18 -6.34 9.10 2.64
CA LYS A 18 -7.42 10.08 2.48
C LYS A 18 -7.86 10.72 3.80
N ASN A 19 -7.76 9.98 4.92
CA ASN A 19 -8.06 10.48 6.26
C ASN A 19 -6.92 11.33 6.89
N GLY A 20 -5.81 11.53 6.17
CA GLY A 20 -4.65 12.29 6.64
C GLY A 20 -3.61 11.49 7.43
N LYS A 21 -3.85 10.19 7.71
CA LYS A 21 -2.84 9.31 8.29
C LYS A 21 -1.68 9.11 7.31
N VAL A 22 -0.48 8.96 7.85
CA VAL A 22 0.75 8.83 7.09
C VAL A 22 1.52 7.62 7.59
N PHE A 23 2.05 6.84 6.66
CA PHE A 23 2.96 5.73 6.93
C PHE A 23 4.27 5.92 6.16
N GLU A 24 5.37 5.53 6.77
CA GLU A 24 6.72 5.62 6.21
C GLU A 24 7.40 4.26 6.36
N GLY A 25 8.06 3.80 5.29
CA GLY A 25 8.60 2.45 5.22
C GLY A 25 8.97 2.07 3.79
N SER A 26 9.28 0.80 3.56
CA SER A 26 9.50 0.26 2.22
C SER A 26 8.22 -0.34 1.65
N GLY A 27 8.08 -0.32 0.32
CA GLY A 27 7.05 -1.11 -0.35
C GLY A 27 7.27 -2.60 -0.10
N ASP A 28 6.17 -3.34 0.09
CA ASP A 28 6.20 -4.78 0.39
C ASP A 28 5.17 -5.56 -0.44
N GLY A 29 4.96 -5.12 -1.69
CA GLY A 29 4.06 -5.78 -2.63
C GLY A 29 2.65 -5.20 -2.71
N ILE A 30 1.95 -5.64 -3.75
CA ILE A 30 0.52 -5.40 -3.99
C ILE A 30 -0.16 -6.76 -4.07
N LEU A 31 -1.39 -6.82 -3.59
CA LEU A 31 -2.22 -7.99 -3.67
C LEU A 31 -3.59 -7.58 -4.22
N MET A 32 -3.96 -8.13 -5.36
CA MET A 32 -5.22 -7.78 -6.03
C MET A 32 -6.35 -8.64 -5.48
N ALA A 33 -7.54 -8.07 -5.36
CA ALA A 33 -8.71 -8.82 -4.87
C ALA A 33 -9.07 -10.00 -5.79
N GLU A 34 -8.81 -9.86 -7.09
CA GLU A 34 -9.05 -10.91 -8.08
C GLU A 34 -8.14 -12.13 -7.94
N ASP A 35 -7.02 -12.01 -7.21
CA ASP A 35 -6.13 -13.12 -6.90
C ASP A 35 -6.74 -14.10 -5.86
N PHE A 36 -7.86 -13.73 -5.23
CA PHE A 36 -8.55 -14.55 -4.22
C PHE A 36 -9.85 -15.14 -4.75
N ASP A 37 -10.02 -16.45 -4.55
CA ASP A 37 -11.29 -17.16 -4.72
C ASP A 37 -12.29 -16.89 -3.56
N ASP A 38 -11.88 -16.12 -2.55
CA ASP A 38 -12.70 -15.79 -1.39
C ASP A 38 -13.50 -14.50 -1.65
N LYS A 39 -14.82 -14.65 -1.64
CA LYS A 39 -15.76 -13.54 -1.84
C LYS A 39 -15.64 -12.46 -0.78
N ASP A 40 -15.01 -12.70 0.37
CA ASP A 40 -14.85 -11.71 1.43
C ASP A 40 -13.56 -10.88 1.28
N TYR A 41 -12.58 -11.33 0.49
CA TYR A 41 -11.39 -10.53 0.11
C TYR A 41 -11.70 -9.67 -1.13
N LYS A 42 -12.25 -8.48 -0.88
CA LYS A 42 -12.80 -7.62 -1.95
C LYS A 42 -11.94 -6.39 -2.31
N PHE A 43 -10.75 -6.23 -1.73
CA PHE A 43 -10.02 -4.97 -1.84
C PHE A 43 -8.57 -5.19 -2.28
N ASP A 44 -8.18 -4.45 -3.31
CA ASP A 44 -6.78 -4.34 -3.69
C ASP A 44 -6.01 -3.71 -2.53
N THR A 45 -4.94 -4.37 -2.13
CA THR A 45 -4.20 -4.06 -0.92
C THR A 45 -2.75 -3.77 -1.26
N PHE A 46 -2.23 -2.67 -0.73
CA PHE A 46 -0.83 -2.29 -0.77
C PHE A 46 -0.19 -2.56 0.59
N TYR A 47 0.97 -3.22 0.59
CA TYR A 47 1.70 -3.52 1.81
C TYR A 47 2.89 -2.58 1.96
N ILE A 48 3.08 -2.08 3.18
CA ILE A 48 4.25 -1.29 3.57
C ILE A 48 4.93 -1.94 4.76
N SER A 49 6.24 -2.21 4.63
CA SER A 49 7.06 -2.64 5.77
C SER A 49 7.61 -1.43 6.50
N THR A 50 7.22 -1.30 7.76
CA THR A 50 7.78 -0.32 8.69
C THR A 50 8.89 -0.98 9.51
N LYS A 51 9.52 -0.22 10.42
CA LYS A 51 10.51 -0.79 11.35
C LYS A 51 9.91 -1.82 12.32
N ASP A 52 8.62 -1.67 12.64
CA ASP A 52 7.97 -2.41 13.70
C ASP A 52 7.08 -3.53 13.16
N GLU A 53 6.40 -3.29 12.03
CA GLU A 53 5.42 -4.20 11.45
C GLU A 53 5.19 -3.99 9.95
N ASN A 54 4.54 -4.98 9.32
CA ASN A 54 3.98 -4.87 7.98
C ASN A 54 2.53 -4.38 8.06
N ILE A 55 2.21 -3.33 7.31
CA ILE A 55 0.89 -2.70 7.33
C ILE A 55 0.20 -2.95 5.99
N ALA A 56 -0.98 -3.55 6.05
CA ALA A 56 -1.87 -3.73 4.91
C ALA A 56 -2.79 -2.52 4.74
N ILE A 57 -2.78 -1.88 3.58
CA ILE A 57 -3.53 -0.67 3.29
C ILE A 57 -4.41 -0.91 2.07
N LYS A 58 -5.72 -0.64 2.17
CA LYS A 58 -6.59 -0.66 0.99
C LYS A 58 -6.15 0.42 0.01
N ILE A 59 -5.93 0.05 -1.25
CA ILE A 59 -5.46 0.99 -2.27
C ILE A 59 -6.42 2.18 -2.45
N ASP A 60 -7.74 1.94 -2.35
CA ASP A 60 -8.75 3.01 -2.35
C ASP A 60 -8.53 4.04 -1.23
N GLU A 61 -8.03 3.65 -0.06
CA GLU A 61 -7.81 4.60 1.04
C GLU A 61 -6.57 5.47 0.83
N ILE A 62 -5.72 5.16 -0.14
CA ILE A 62 -4.50 5.90 -0.44
C ILE A 62 -4.86 7.17 -1.22
N LYS A 63 -4.37 8.31 -0.72
CA LYS A 63 -4.48 9.60 -1.37
C LYS A 63 -3.27 9.88 -2.26
N ASP A 64 -2.06 9.59 -1.76
CA ASP A 64 -0.81 9.88 -2.46
C ASP A 64 0.34 8.99 -1.95
N ILE A 65 1.37 8.78 -2.77
CA ILE A 65 2.62 8.11 -2.39
C ILE A 65 3.79 8.96 -2.86
N LYS A 66 4.69 9.30 -1.93
CA LYS A 66 5.93 10.02 -2.24
C LYS A 66 7.13 9.07 -2.21
N PHE A 67 8.01 9.27 -3.17
CA PHE A 67 9.29 8.57 -3.30
C PHE A 67 10.39 9.55 -2.90
N GLU A 68 11.21 9.19 -1.93
CA GLU A 68 12.38 10.00 -1.53
C GLU A 68 13.68 9.33 -1.98
#